data_AF-A0A0G0C3X6-F1
#
_entry.id   AF-A0A0G0C3X6-F1
#
_cell.length_a   1.000
_cell.length_b   1.000
_cell.length_c   1.000
_cell.angle_alpha   90.00
_cell.angle_beta   90.00
_cell.angle_gamma   90.00
#
_symmetry.space_group_name_H-M   'P 1'
#
loop_
_entity.id
_entity.type
_entity.pdbx_description
1 polymer ?
#
loop_
_entity_poly.entity_id
_entity_poly.type
_entity_poly.pdbx_seq_one_letter_code
_entity_poly.pdbx_strand_id
1 'polypeptide(L)'
;MDLLLQIKQRAKKLNKNIVLPETNDDRILKAADIILKEKLAQITLLGNKQEIIKFSQKMDLENIEEAIFVDPFDSKNKEKYGNL
;
A
#
# COMPACT_ATOMS: atom_id res chain seq x y z
N MET A 1 -23.68 7.42 16.62
CA MET A 1 -22.35 6.82 16.76
C MET A 1 -21.94 6.31 15.39
N ASP A 2 -20.87 6.85 14.83
CA ASP A 2 -20.45 6.54 13.46
C ASP A 2 -19.56 5.28 13.43
N LEU A 3 -20.11 4.19 12.87
CA LEU A 3 -19.46 2.88 12.79
C LEU A 3 -18.10 2.96 12.08
N LEU A 4 -18.00 3.77 11.03
CA LEU A 4 -16.78 3.92 10.23
C LEU A 4 -15.64 4.51 11.06
N LEU A 5 -15.95 5.49 11.90
CA LEU A 5 -14.99 6.11 12.80
C LEU A 5 -14.42 5.09 13.81
N GLN A 6 -15.27 4.21 14.35
CA GLN A 6 -14.82 3.15 15.27
C GLN A 6 -13.89 2.14 14.58
N ILE A 7 -14.19 1.77 13.34
CA ILE A 7 -13.36 0.85 12.56
C ILE A 7 -11.99 1.49 12.29
N LYS A 8 -11.95 2.75 11.83
CA LYS A 8 -10.71 3.50 11.61
C LYS A 8 -9.87 3.60 12.89
N GLN A 9 -10.47 3.89 14.03
CA GLN A 9 -9.76 3.95 15.32
C GLN A 9 -9.14 2.60 15.71
N ARG A 10 -9.85 1.49 15.50
CA ARG A 10 -9.32 0.15 15.75
C ARG A 10 -8.17 -0.19 14.80
N ALA A 11 -8.29 0.16 13.52
CA ALA A 11 -7.23 -0.04 12.53
C ALA A 11 -5.94 0.69 12.94
N LYS A 12 -6.03 1.98 13.29
CA LYS A 12 -4.89 2.77 13.80
C LYS A 12 -4.17 2.10 14.97
N LYS A 13 -4.93 1.57 15.94
CA LYS A 13 -4.37 0.89 17.12
C LYS A 13 -3.66 -0.42 16.78
N LEU A 14 -4.17 -1.16 15.80
CA LEU A 14 -3.59 -2.45 15.41
C LEU A 14 -2.39 -2.30 14.47
N ASN A 15 -2.33 -1.20 13.71
CA ASN A 15 -1.25 -0.84 12.79
C ASN A 15 -0.77 -2.01 11.93
N LYS A 16 -1.72 -2.78 11.37
CA LYS A 16 -1.43 -3.97 10.57
C LYS A 16 -0.82 -3.57 9.23
N ASN A 17 -0.10 -4.52 8.62
CA ASN A 17 0.40 -4.38 7.26
C ASN A 17 -0.63 -4.91 6.26
N ILE A 18 -0.93 -4.13 5.23
CA ILE A 18 -1.80 -4.50 4.11
C ILE A 18 -0.93 -4.55 2.86
N VAL A 19 -0.92 -5.70 2.19
CA VAL A 19 -0.21 -5.88 0.92
C VAL A 19 -1.19 -5.62 -0.23
N LEU A 20 -0.81 -4.72 -1.15
CA LEU A 20 -1.61 -4.35 -2.31
C LEU A 20 -0.85 -4.72 -3.60
N PRO A 21 -1.25 -5.81 -4.28
CA PRO A 21 -0.62 -6.23 -5.54
C PRO A 21 -1.03 -5.41 -6.75
N GLU A 22 -2.22 -4.80 -6.75
CA GLU A 22 -2.79 -4.11 -7.92
C GLU A 22 -2.36 -2.63 -7.99
N THR A 23 -1.06 -2.39 -7.97
CA THR A 23 -0.50 -1.02 -7.92
C THR A 23 -0.71 -0.20 -9.20
N ASN A 24 -1.31 -0.79 -10.23
CA ASN A 24 -1.67 -0.12 -11.48
C ASN A 24 -3.15 0.31 -11.52
N ASP A 25 -3.95 -0.02 -10.49
CA ASP A 25 -5.33 0.43 -10.37
C ASP A 25 -5.40 1.74 -9.59
N ASP A 26 -5.94 2.78 -10.23
CA ASP A 26 -6.13 4.12 -9.67
C ASP A 26 -6.82 4.12 -8.31
N ARG A 27 -7.84 3.27 -8.13
CA ARG A 27 -8.65 3.24 -6.92
C ARG A 27 -7.85 2.67 -5.76
N ILE A 28 -6.99 1.68 -6.05
CA ILE A 28 -6.11 1.06 -5.06
C ILE A 28 -5.07 2.05 -4.59
N LEU A 29 -4.41 2.77 -5.50
CA LEU A 29 -3.44 3.79 -5.12
C LEU A 29 -4.07 4.96 -4.36
N LYS A 30 -5.26 5.43 -4.77
CA LYS A 30 -5.99 6.46 -4.01
C LYS A 30 -6.32 5.98 -2.59
N ALA A 31 -6.75 4.73 -2.43
CA ALA A 31 -7.02 4.17 -1.11
C ALA A 31 -5.75 4.05 -0.27
N ALA A 32 -4.63 3.62 -0.86
CA ALA A 32 -3.34 3.56 -0.21
C ALA A 32 -2.87 4.94 0.28
N ASP A 33 -2.98 5.97 -0.55
CA ASP A 33 -2.64 7.36 -0.19
C ASP A 33 -3.44 7.83 1.03
N ILE A 34 -4.76 7.60 1.05
CA ILE A 34 -5.63 7.95 2.19
C ILE A 34 -5.23 7.17 3.45
N ILE A 35 -4.94 5.87 3.33
CA ILE A 35 -4.54 5.02 4.45
C ILE A 35 -3.23 5.52 5.07
N LEU A 36 -2.25 5.88 4.23
CA LEU A 36 -0.95 6.41 4.65
C LEU A 36 -1.11 7.77 5.31
N LYS A 37 -1.81 8.70 4.65
CA LYS A 37 -2.13 10.05 5.16
C LYS A 37 -2.81 10.01 6.53
N GLU A 38 -3.81 9.15 6.68
CA GLU A 38 -4.55 9.01 7.94
C GLU A 38 -3.82 8.10 8.97
N LYS A 39 -2.73 7.45 8.58
CA LYS A 39 -1.96 6.47 9.37
C LYS A 39 -2.83 5.32 9.90
N LEU A 40 -3.70 4.79 9.04
CA LEU A 40 -4.65 3.73 9.42
C LEU A 40 -3.98 2.35 9.50
N ALA A 41 -2.96 2.12 8.68
CA ALA A 41 -2.25 0.87 8.55
C ALA A 41 -0.90 1.10 7.85
N GLN A 42 -0.01 0.12 7.93
CA GLN A 42 1.16 0.05 7.05
C GLN A 42 0.73 -0.48 5.69
N ILE A 43 1.27 0.08 4.61
CA ILE A 43 1.00 -0.36 3.24
C ILE A 43 2.27 -0.94 2.64
N THR A 44 2.15 -2.12 2.05
CA THR A 44 3.16 -2.70 1.16
C THR A 44 2.61 -2.75 -0.27
N LEU A 45 3.23 -2.04 -1.19
CA LEU A 45 2.88 -2.04 -2.61
C LEU A 45 3.79 -3.03 -3.34
N LEU A 46 3.20 -3.96 -4.10
CA LEU A 46 3.97 -4.90 -4.91
C LEU A 46 4.16 -4.39 -6.33
N GLY A 47 5.40 -4.33 -6.79
CA GLY A 47 5.72 -3.94 -8.17
C GLY A 47 6.94 -3.02 -8.23
N ASN A 48 7.19 -2.48 -9.43
CA ASN A 48 8.31 -1.61 -9.65
C ASN A 48 8.09 -0.24 -8.98
N LYS A 49 8.95 0.10 -8.01
CA LYS A 49 8.85 1.35 -7.25
C LYS A 49 8.78 2.58 -8.16
N GLN A 50 9.61 2.66 -9.20
CA GLN A 50 9.68 3.85 -10.05
C GLN A 50 8.39 4.06 -10.85
N GLU A 51 7.81 2.97 -11.37
CA GLU A 51 6.55 3.02 -12.10
C GLU A 51 5.40 3.46 -11.19
N ILE A 52 5.33 2.90 -9.97
CA ILE A 52 4.30 3.23 -8.99
C ILE A 52 4.37 4.70 -8.58
N ILE A 53 5.56 5.22 -8.27
CA ILE A 53 5.75 6.64 -7.94
C ILE A 53 5.38 7.55 -9.11
N LYS A 54 5.80 7.19 -10.33
CA LYS A 54 5.43 7.97 -11.53
C LYS A 54 3.91 8.00 -11.73
N PHE A 55 3.23 6.90 -11.43
CA PHE A 55 1.78 6.81 -11.54
C PHE A 55 1.08 7.62 -10.44
N SER A 56 1.56 7.53 -9.20
CA SER A 56 1.02 8.30 -8.08
C SER A 56 1.16 9.82 -8.30
N GLN A 57 2.29 10.26 -8.86
CA GLN A 57 2.53 11.67 -9.21
C GLN A 57 1.57 12.18 -10.28
N LYS A 58 1.24 11.37 -11.30
CA LYS A 58 0.24 11.75 -12.32
C LYS A 58 -1.17 11.93 -11.75
N MET A 59 -1.41 11.38 -10.57
CA MET A 59 -2.70 11.40 -9.89
C MET A 59 -2.73 12.36 -8.68
N ASP A 60 -1.68 13.15 -8.50
CA ASP A 60 -1.49 14.08 -7.38
C ASP A 60 -1.60 13.41 -6.00
N LEU A 61 -1.07 12.19 -5.87
CA LEU A 61 -1.01 11.45 -4.60
C LEU A 61 0.32 11.73 -3.89
N GLU A 62 0.25 12.25 -2.68
CA GLU A 62 1.40 12.81 -1.95
C GLU A 62 2.06 11.81 -1.00
N ASN A 63 1.34 10.78 -0.54
CA ASN A 63 1.74 9.95 0.60
C ASN A 63 2.24 8.57 0.17
N ILE A 64 2.18 8.22 -1.12
CA ILE A 64 2.56 6.90 -1.64
C ILE A 64 4.02 6.55 -1.35
N GLU A 65 4.91 7.53 -1.27
CA GLU A 65 6.32 7.33 -0.93
C GLU A 65 6.54 6.76 0.48
N GLU A 66 5.57 6.90 1.40
CA GLU A 66 5.62 6.33 2.75
C GLU A 66 5.38 4.81 2.75
N ALA A 67 4.91 4.23 1.64
CA ALA A 67 4.69 2.80 1.55
C ALA A 67 5.99 2.00 1.49
N ILE A 68 5.89 0.73 1.88
CA ILE A 68 6.95 -0.26 1.63
C ILE A 68 6.79 -0.76 0.20
N PHE A 69 7.84 -0.73 -0.60
CA PHE A 69 7.83 -1.26 -1.96
C PHE A 69 8.54 -2.60 -2.01
N VAL A 70 7.89 -3.60 -2.58
CA VAL A 70 8.48 -4.93 -2.80
C VAL A 70 8.29 -5.31 -4.26
N ASP A 71 9.38 -5.54 -4.97
CA ASP A 71 9.32 -6.10 -6.32
C ASP A 71 9.36 -7.64 -6.22
N PRO A 72 8.29 -8.36 -6.60
CA PRO A 72 8.29 -9.82 -6.57
C PRO A 72 9.39 -10.45 -7.45
N PHE A 73 9.78 -9.76 -8.53
CA PHE A 73 10.76 -10.28 -9.49
C PHE A 73 12.21 -10.15 -9.01
N ASP A 74 12.48 -9.23 -8.08
CA ASP A 74 13.79 -8.97 -7.46
C ASP A 74 13.83 -9.34 -5.96
N SER A 75 12.78 -9.98 -5.45
CA SER A 75 12.72 -10.31 -4.02
C SER A 75 13.63 -11.51 -3.68
N LYS A 76 14.40 -11.39 -2.60
CA LYS A 76 15.23 -12.49 -2.04
C LYS A 76 14.43 -13.76 -1.69
N ASN A 77 13.11 -13.65 -1.57
CA ASN A 77 12.23 -14.76 -1.23
C ASN A 77 11.55 -15.40 -2.47
N LYS A 78 11.88 -14.95 -3.68
CA LYS A 78 11.27 -15.44 -4.92
C LYS A 78 11.34 -16.97 -5.04
N GLU A 79 12.50 -17.57 -4.76
CA GLU A 79 12.67 -19.03 -4.78
C GLU A 79 11.83 -19.74 -3.71
N LYS A 80 11.67 -19.13 -2.53
CA LYS A 80 10.89 -19.70 -1.43
C LYS A 80 9.40 -19.76 -1.76
N TYR A 81 8.87 -18.77 -2.46
CA TYR A 81 7.44 -18.67 -2.77
C TYR A 81 7.07 -19.18 -4.17
N GLY A 82 8.01 -19.23 -5.12
CA GLY A 82 7.78 -19.68 -6.48
C GLY A 82 7.83 -21.19 -6.69
N ASN A 83 8.39 -21.95 -5.74
CA ASN A 83 8.56 -23.40 -5.81
C ASN A 83 7.56 -24.17 -4.92
N LEU A 84 6.30 -23.73 -4.88
CA LEU A 84 5.21 -24.37 -4.12
C LEU A 84 4.48 -25.44 -4.94
#